data_AF-A0A1H2TEA9-F1
#
_entry.id   AF-A0A1H2TEA9-F1
#
_cell.length_a   1.000
_cell.length_b   1.000
_cell.length_c   1.000
_cell.angle_alpha   90.00
_cell.angle_beta   90.00
_cell.angle_gamma   90.00
#
_symmetry.space_group_name_H-M   'P 1'
#
loop_
_entity.id
_entity.type
_entity.pdbx_description
1 polymer ?
#
loop_
_entity_poly.entity_id
_entity_poly.type
_entity_poly.pdbx_seq_one_letter_code
_entity_poly.pdbx_strand_id
1 'polypeptide(L)' 'MKIGMRKSSLKKRISARTSLKRQIVHRGGFKMPRGYGWIRNPKKYVYNKVYNRTTFDVFKVLKKLFK' A
#
# COMPACT_ATOMS: atom_id res chain seq x y z
N MET A 1 -9.34 -9.01 10.85
CA MET A 1 -8.74 -9.06 9.50
C MET A 1 -9.82 -9.45 8.52
N LYS A 2 -9.82 -8.93 7.29
CA LYS A 2 -10.76 -9.34 6.24
C LYS A 2 -10.04 -10.28 5.28
N ILE A 3 -10.69 -11.37 4.88
CA ILE A 3 -10.21 -12.27 3.83
C ILE A 3 -10.99 -11.94 2.55
N GLY A 4 -10.30 -11.84 1.42
CA GLY A 4 -10.92 -11.58 0.11
C GLY A 4 -10.80 -10.14 -0.39
N MET A 5 -11.89 -9.57 -0.91
CA MET A 5 -11.83 -8.34 -1.69
C MET A 5 -11.47 -7.10 -0.85
N ARG A 6 -10.38 -6.42 -1.25
CA ARG A 6 -9.99 -5.13 -0.68
C ARG A 6 -10.97 -4.04 -1.14
N LYS A 7 -11.42 -3.20 -0.21
CA LYS A 7 -12.17 -1.97 -0.54
C LYS A 7 -11.26 -1.02 -1.33
N SER A 8 -11.45 -0.97 -2.64
CA SER A 8 -10.80 0.00 -3.51
C SER A 8 -11.54 1.33 -3.47
N SER A 9 -10.81 2.43 -3.32
CA SER A 9 -11.38 3.78 -3.40
C SER A 9 -10.49 4.67 -4.27
N LEU A 10 -11.05 5.21 -5.36
CA LEU A 10 -10.34 6.03 -6.33
C LEU A 10 -9.79 7.32 -5.70
N LYS A 11 -10.63 8.02 -4.91
CA LYS A 11 -10.23 9.24 -4.17
C LYS A 11 -8.97 9.04 -3.34
N LYS A 12 -8.91 7.98 -2.52
CA LYS A 12 -7.71 7.70 -1.69
C LYS A 12 -6.50 7.33 -2.53
N ARG A 13 -6.67 6.64 -3.67
CA ARG A 13 -5.56 6.32 -4.58
C ARG A 13 -4.94 7.57 -5.18
N ILE A 14 -5.76 8.50 -5.67
CA ILE A 14 -5.28 9.78 -6.24
C ILE A 14 -4.61 10.61 -5.16
N SER A 15 -5.28 10.83 -4.02
CA SER A 15 -4.74 11.58 -2.89
C SER A 15 -3.41 11.00 -2.37
N ALA A 16 -3.30 9.66 -2.29
CA ALA A 16 -2.06 9.01 -1.88
C ALA A 16 -0.93 9.16 -2.91
N ARG A 17 -1.20 9.50 -4.18
CA ARG A 17 -0.18 9.75 -5.20
C ARG A 17 0.23 11.23 -5.23
N THR A 18 -0.71 12.15 -5.06
CA THR A 18 -0.48 13.60 -5.17
C THR A 18 -0.03 14.26 -3.87
N SER A 19 -0.15 13.57 -2.72
CA SER A 19 0.26 14.10 -1.41
C SER A 19 1.69 14.65 -1.40
N LEU A 20 1.86 15.90 -0.93
CA LEU A 20 3.16 16.58 -0.79
C LEU A 20 4.15 15.77 0.04
N LYS A 21 3.71 15.19 1.17
CA LYS A 21 4.57 14.33 2.01
C LYS A 21 5.15 13.15 1.23
N ARG A 22 4.37 12.55 0.33
CA ARG A 22 4.86 11.47 -0.53
C ARG A 22 5.90 11.99 -1.51
N GLN A 23 5.64 13.15 -2.12
CA GLN A 23 6.58 13.73 -3.09
C GLN A 23 7.92 14.04 -2.44
N ILE A 24 7.94 14.65 -1.26
CA ILE A 24 9.16 14.93 -0.50
C ILE A 24 9.92 13.64 -0.17
N VAL A 25 9.24 12.62 0.35
CA VAL A 25 9.90 11.35 0.72
C VAL A 25 10.44 10.59 -0.49
N HIS A 26 9.72 10.59 -1.61
CA HIS A 26 10.12 9.84 -2.81
C HIS A 26 11.10 10.58 -3.70
N ARG A 27 11.01 11.92 -3.80
CA ARG A 27 11.90 12.76 -4.62
C ARG A 27 13.12 13.24 -3.83
N GLY A 28 12.94 13.55 -2.55
CA GLY A 28 13.99 14.09 -1.68
C GLY A 28 14.87 13.04 -0.99
N GLY A 29 14.82 11.76 -1.41
CA GLY A 29 15.74 10.73 -0.89
C GLY A 29 15.49 10.26 0.55
N PHE A 30 14.57 10.86 1.31
CA PHE A 30 14.21 10.46 2.68
C PHE A 30 13.45 9.12 2.80
N LYS A 31 13.52 8.28 1.77
CA LYS A 31 12.80 7.02 1.74
C LYS A 31 13.54 5.98 2.56
N MET A 32 12.87 5.47 3.58
CA MET A 32 13.41 4.41 4.40
C MET A 32 13.61 3.11 3.58
N PRO A 33 14.70 2.35 3.82
CA PRO A 33 14.94 1.10 3.13
C PRO A 33 13.84 0.05 3.40
N ARG A 34 13.73 -0.92 2.50
CA ARG A 34 12.76 -2.03 2.64
C ARG A 34 13.13 -2.85 3.90
N GLY A 35 12.14 -3.20 4.73
CA GLY A 35 12.34 -4.04 5.93
C GLY A 35 12.35 -3.28 7.26
N TYR A 36 12.67 -1.99 7.26
CA TYR A 36 12.70 -1.12 8.46
C TYR A 36 11.32 -0.86 9.10
N GLY A 37 10.25 -1.45 8.55
CA GLY A 37 8.92 -1.41 9.17
C GLY A 37 8.88 -2.06 10.55
N TRP A 38 9.75 -3.05 10.80
CA TRP A 38 9.92 -3.68 12.12
C TRP A 38 10.44 -2.71 13.17
N ILE A 39 11.39 -1.85 12.80
CA ILE A 39 12.01 -0.87 13.72
C ILE A 39 11.03 0.27 14.01
N ARG A 40 10.30 0.76 13.00
CA ARG A 40 9.41 1.92 13.19
C ARG A 40 8.10 1.57 13.90
N ASN A 41 7.44 0.49 13.47
CA ASN A 41 6.18 0.05 14.06
C ASN A 41 5.92 -1.42 13.70
N PRO A 42 6.39 -2.37 14.54
CA PRO A 42 6.34 -3.79 14.22
C PRO A 42 4.89 -4.30 14.12
N LYS A 43 4.02 -3.89 15.05
CA LYS A 43 2.60 -4.28 15.06
C LYS A 43 1.88 -3.92 13.76
N LYS A 44 2.06 -2.68 13.29
CA LYS A 44 1.45 -2.20 12.04
C LYS A 44 2.07 -2.89 10.82
N TYR A 45 3.37 -3.15 10.84
CA TYR A 45 4.05 -3.84 9.76
C TYR A 45 3.53 -5.28 9.58
N VAL A 46 3.43 -6.03 10.68
CA VAL A 46 2.87 -7.40 10.70
C VAL A 46 1.43 -7.38 10.19
N TYR A 47 0.58 -6.50 10.75
CA TYR A 47 -0.82 -6.37 10.34
C TYR A 47 -0.96 -6.12 8.84
N ASN A 48 -0.21 -5.16 8.29
CA ASN A 48 -0.24 -4.85 6.87
C ASN A 48 0.31 -5.99 6.00
N LYS A 49 1.32 -6.72 6.47
CA LYS A 49 1.87 -7.88 5.75
C LYS A 49 0.82 -8.98 5.62
N VAL A 50 0.13 -9.33 6.71
CA VAL A 50 -0.95 -10.33 6.67
C VAL A 50 -2.13 -9.83 5.84
N TYR A 51 -2.57 -8.58 6.04
CA TYR A 51 -3.66 -7.99 5.25
C TYR A 51 -3.37 -7.99 3.75
N ASN A 52 -2.14 -7.71 3.32
CA ASN A 52 -1.74 -7.76 1.90
C ASN A 52 -1.66 -9.19 1.33
N ARG A 53 -1.47 -10.21 2.17
CA ARG A 53 -1.46 -11.62 1.76
C ARG A 53 -2.86 -12.20 1.66
N THR A 54 -3.74 -11.84 2.59
CA THR A 54 -5.11 -12.40 2.69
C THR A 54 -6.15 -11.64 1.87
N THR A 55 -5.78 -10.50 1.24
CA THR A 55 -6.70 -9.70 0.42
C THR A 55 -6.21 -9.51 -1.01
N PHE A 56 -7.13 -9.46 -1.96
CA PHE A 56 -6.86 -9.19 -3.37
C PHE A 56 -7.55 -7.89 -3.82
N ASP A 57 -6.96 -7.24 -4.84
CA ASP A 57 -7.45 -5.98 -5.41
C ASP A 57 -8.15 -6.26 -6.73
N VAL A 58 -9.43 -5.87 -6.86
CA VAL A 58 -10.26 -6.09 -8.05
C VAL A 58 -9.61 -5.46 -9.29
N PHE A 59 -9.07 -4.25 -9.16
CA PHE A 59 -8.44 -3.56 -10.28
C PHE A 59 -7.17 -4.26 -10.75
N LYS A 60 -6.50 -5.03 -9.87
CA LYS A 60 -5.34 -5.84 -10.25
C LYS A 60 -5.76 -7.05 -11.07
N VAL A 61 -6.89 -7.68 -10.72
CA VAL A 61 -7.48 -8.79 -11.46
C VAL A 61 -8.00 -8.31 -12.80
N LEU A 62 -8.78 -7.23 -12.82
CA LEU A 62 -9.28 -6.59 -14.04
C LEU A 62 -8.13 -6.25 -15.00
N LYS A 63 -7.07 -5.59 -14.52
CA LYS A 63 -5.89 -5.28 -15.35
C LYS A 63 -5.19 -6.53 -15.91
N LYS A 64 -5.27 -7.67 -15.22
CA LYS A 64 -4.68 -8.94 -15.70
C LYS A 64 -5.55 -9.58 -16.79
N LEU A 65 -6.86 -9.36 -16.76
CA LEU A 65 -7.82 -9.88 -17.74
C LEU A 65 -7.84 -9.09 -19.05
N PHE A 66 -7.64 -7.77 -18.99
CA PHE A 66 -7.62 -6.88 -20.17
C PHE A 66 -6.19 -6.57 -20.65
N LYS A 67 -5.24 -7.47 -20.40
CA LYS A 67 -3.87 -7.37 -20.94
C LYS A 67 -3.71 -8.35 -22.09
#